data_AF-A0A7W0NRI8-F1
#
_entry.id   AF-A0A7W0NRI8-F1
#
_cell.length_a   1.000
_cell.length_b   1.000
_cell.length_c   1.000
_cell.angle_alpha   90.00
_cell.angle_beta   90.00
_cell.angle_gamma   90.00
#
_symmetry.space_group_name_H-M   'P 1'
#
loop_
_entity.id
_entity.type
_entity.pdbx_description
1 polymer ?
#
loop_
_entity_poly.entity_id
_entity_poly.type
_entity_poly.pdbx_seq_one_letter_code
_entity_poly.pdbx_strand_id
1 'polypeptide(L)'
;MTQVSDESPSLILHPSPEDANKRLDAYLAEKIETWSRSRLQRLIESSDILVNDKEVKASYRLREGDEIDVDLTEVPAAKFEPEDIPLDVVFED
;
A
#
# COMPACT_ATOMS: atom_id res chain seq x y z
N MET A 1 -7.07 -29.19 -18.94
CA MET A 1 -7.40 -28.69 -17.60
C MET A 1 -6.07 -28.42 -16.93
N THR A 2 -5.46 -27.29 -17.30
CA THR A 2 -4.09 -26.95 -16.88
C THR A 2 -4.23 -25.91 -15.78
N GLN A 3 -3.69 -26.24 -14.61
CA GLN A 3 -3.54 -25.33 -13.46
C GLN A 3 -2.93 -24.02 -13.95
N VAL A 4 -3.69 -22.93 -13.86
CA VAL A 4 -3.10 -21.61 -13.61
C VAL A 4 -3.08 -21.49 -12.09
N SER A 5 -1.97 -21.95 -11.51
CA SER A 5 -1.62 -21.54 -10.15
C SER A 5 -1.20 -20.09 -10.27
N ASP A 6 -2.20 -19.22 -10.09
CA ASP A 6 -2.05 -17.78 -9.93
C ASP A 6 -1.22 -17.57 -8.66
N GLU A 7 0.11 -17.53 -8.79
CA GLU A 7 0.97 -16.97 -7.76
C GLU A 7 0.84 -15.44 -7.86
N SER A 8 -0.31 -14.93 -7.41
CA SER A 8 -0.50 -13.51 -7.17
C SER A 8 0.62 -13.05 -6.23
N PRO A 9 1.53 -12.17 -6.67
CA PRO A 9 2.52 -11.64 -5.76
C PRO A 9 1.79 -10.81 -4.70
N SER A 10 1.84 -11.21 -3.45
CA SER A 10 1.41 -10.38 -2.32
C SER A 10 2.61 -10.01 -1.46
N LEU A 11 2.54 -8.84 -0.83
CA LEU A 11 3.57 -8.30 0.05
C LEU A 11 2.98 -8.05 1.43
N ILE A 12 3.55 -8.68 2.45
CA ILE A 12 3.17 -8.44 3.84
C ILE A 12 4.14 -7.43 4.47
N LEU A 13 3.60 -6.35 5.04
CA LEU A 13 4.34 -5.34 5.77
C LEU A 13 3.92 -5.33 7.23
N HIS A 14 4.91 -5.17 8.11
CA HIS A 14 4.73 -5.07 9.55
C HIS A 14 5.26 -3.70 10.01
N PRO A 15 4.40 -2.80 10.50
CA PRO A 15 4.83 -1.55 11.09
C PRO A 15 5.55 -1.82 12.41
N SER A 16 6.68 -1.16 12.57
CA SER A 16 7.45 -1.16 13.80
C SER A 16 6.88 -0.13 14.81
N PRO A 17 7.35 -0.10 16.08
CA PRO A 17 6.84 0.86 17.06
C PRO A 17 7.01 2.33 16.65
N GLU A 18 8.01 2.65 15.84
CA GLU A 18 8.24 3.99 15.25
C GLU A 18 7.26 4.33 14.11
N ASP A 19 6.67 3.30 13.49
CA ASP A 19 5.62 3.43 12.47
C ASP A 19 4.22 3.49 13.09
N ALA A 20 4.09 3.21 14.39
CA ALA A 20 2.83 3.31 15.10
C ALA A 20 2.30 4.76 15.02
N ASN A 21 0.99 4.91 14.86
CA ASN A 21 0.28 6.18 14.66
C ASN A 21 0.53 6.86 13.30
N LYS A 22 1.42 6.33 12.43
CA LYS A 22 1.49 6.77 11.04
C LYS A 22 0.22 6.39 10.29
N ARG A 23 -0.11 7.17 9.26
CA ARG A 23 -1.21 6.83 8.35
C ARG A 23 -0.77 5.71 7.42
N LEU A 24 -1.69 4.79 7.11
CA LEU A 24 -1.44 3.68 6.20
C LEU A 24 -0.88 4.15 4.85
N ASP A 25 -1.48 5.18 4.25
CA ASP A 25 -1.02 5.69 2.95
C ASP A 25 0.39 6.28 2.98
N ALA A 26 0.75 6.97 4.07
CA ALA A 26 2.09 7.51 4.27
C ALA A 26 3.12 6.39 4.49
N TYR A 27 2.79 5.41 5.34
CA TYR A 27 3.65 4.26 5.60
C TYR A 27 3.91 3.46 4.32
N LEU A 28 2.86 3.19 3.52
CA LEU A 28 3.01 2.48 2.25
C LEU A 28 3.85 3.26 1.24
N ALA A 29 3.73 4.58 1.18
CA ALA A 29 4.56 5.41 0.32
C ALA A 29 6.04 5.38 0.73
N GLU A 30 6.34 5.23 2.02
CA GLU A 30 7.71 5.05 2.54
C GLU A 30 8.27 3.66 2.23
N LYS A 31 7.44 2.61 2.30
CA LYS A 31 7.88 1.22 2.05
C LYS A 31 7.88 0.84 0.56
N ILE A 32 7.00 1.46 -0.24
CA ILE A 32 6.79 1.16 -1.66
C ILE A 32 7.00 2.45 -2.48
N GLU A 33 8.26 2.88 -2.57
CA GLU A 33 8.65 4.10 -3.29
C GLU A 33 8.33 4.07 -4.79
N THR A 34 8.08 2.87 -5.34
CA THR A 34 7.73 2.68 -6.76
C THR A 34 6.28 3.03 -7.08
N TRP A 35 5.42 3.22 -6.08
CA TRP A 35 3.99 3.48 -6.25
C TRP A 35 3.62 4.90 -5.87
N SER A 36 2.82 5.57 -6.70
CA SER A 36 2.31 6.91 -6.40
C SER A 36 1.28 6.88 -5.26
N ARG A 37 1.13 8.01 -4.56
CA ARG A 37 0.13 8.16 -3.49
C ARG A 37 -1.31 7.93 -3.97
N SER A 38 -1.63 8.39 -5.19
CA SER A 38 -2.95 8.19 -5.81
C SER A 38 -3.21 6.71 -6.12
N ARG A 39 -2.18 5.97 -6.58
CA ARG A 39 -2.25 4.52 -6.79
C ARG A 39 -2.52 3.81 -5.46
N LEU A 40 -1.74 4.14 -4.43
CA LEU A 40 -1.94 3.60 -3.09
C LEU A 40 -3.35 3.86 -2.56
N GLN A 41 -3.87 5.08 -2.71
CA GLN A 41 -5.24 5.40 -2.32
C GLN A 41 -6.27 4.54 -3.05
N ARG A 42 -6.15 4.37 -4.36
CA ARG A 42 -7.05 3.52 -5.15
C ARG A 42 -7.02 2.06 -4.70
N LEU A 43 -5.83 1.51 -4.41
CA LEU A 43 -5.68 0.14 -3.94
C LEU A 43 -6.32 -0.06 -2.56
N ILE A 44 -6.15 0.92 -1.66
CA ILE A 44 -6.81 0.91 -0.35
C ILE A 44 -8.34 1.00 -0.50
N GLU A 45 -8.84 1.84 -1.41
CA GLU A 45 -10.27 1.98 -1.70
C GLU A 45 -10.87 0.77 -2.42
N SER A 46 -10.06 0.02 -3.17
CA SER A 46 -10.45 -1.17 -3.92
C SER A 46 -10.28 -2.46 -3.11
N SER A 47 -9.83 -2.35 -1.86
CA SER A 47 -9.65 -3.47 -0.93
C SER A 47 -8.53 -4.44 -1.33
N ASP A 48 -7.61 -3.97 -2.19
CA ASP A 48 -6.36 -4.67 -2.52
C ASP A 48 -5.31 -4.52 -1.40
N ILE A 49 -5.57 -3.64 -0.43
CA ILE A 49 -4.73 -3.46 0.75
C ILE A 49 -5.58 -3.64 2.01
N LEU A 50 -5.20 -4.62 2.83
CA LEU A 50 -5.89 -4.99 4.05
C LEU A 50 -4.98 -4.77 5.27
N VAL A 51 -5.59 -4.47 6.41
CA VAL A 51 -4.88 -4.41 7.70
C VAL A 51 -5.52 -5.38 8.67
N ASN A 52 -4.77 -6.40 9.09
CA ASN A 52 -5.25 -7.54 9.86
C ASN A 52 -6.50 -8.19 9.20
N ASP A 53 -6.40 -8.51 7.91
CA ASP A 53 -7.49 -9.04 7.07
C ASP A 53 -8.74 -8.15 6.98
N LYS A 54 -8.61 -6.84 7.24
CA LYS A 54 -9.75 -5.90 7.21
C LYS A 54 -9.50 -4.74 6.27
N GLU A 55 -10.55 -4.37 5.55
CA GLU A 55 -10.61 -3.16 4.74
C GLU A 55 -10.53 -1.94 5.66
N VAL A 56 -9.57 -1.07 5.40
CA VAL A 56 -9.39 0.17 6.15
C VAL A 56 -9.25 1.34 5.19
N LYS A 57 -9.42 2.56 5.70
CA LYS A 57 -9.23 3.78 4.90
C LYS A 57 -7.75 4.11 4.79
N ALA A 58 -7.38 4.86 3.75
CA ALA A 58 -6.03 5.42 3.59
C ALA A 58 -5.54 6.20 4.83
N SER A 59 -6.47 6.88 5.52
CA SER A 59 -6.21 7.62 6.76
C SER A 59 -6.15 6.75 8.03
N TYR A 60 -6.23 5.43 7.92
CA TYR A 60 -6.11 4.52 9.06
C TYR A 60 -4.77 4.72 9.73
N ARG A 61 -4.77 4.82 11.06
CA ARG A 61 -3.56 4.97 11.86
C ARG A 61 -3.08 3.60 12.29
N LEU A 62 -1.88 3.25 11.84
CA LEU A 62 -1.24 1.98 12.13
C LEU A 62 -0.97 1.83 13.63
N ARG A 63 -0.94 0.58 14.07
CA ARG A 63 -0.57 0.19 15.42
C ARG A 63 0.61 -0.75 15.35
N GLU A 64 1.40 -0.77 16.41
CA GLU A 64 2.41 -1.80 16.59
C GLU A 64 1.74 -3.19 16.50
N GLY A 65 2.30 -4.04 15.65
CA GLY A 65 1.80 -5.40 15.43
C GLY A 65 0.63 -5.52 14.45
N ASP A 66 0.22 -4.44 13.79
CA ASP A 66 -0.69 -4.56 12.64
C ASP A 66 -0.02 -5.36 11.50
N GLU A 67 -0.76 -6.19 10.80
CA GLU A 67 -0.29 -6.87 9.59
C GLU A 67 -0.92 -6.19 8.37
N ILE A 68 -0.12 -5.69 7.44
CA ILE A 68 -0.59 -5.00 6.24
C ILE A 68 -0.37 -5.92 5.05
N ASP A 69 -1.45 -6.39 4.47
CA ASP A 69 -1.46 -7.27 3.31
C ASP A 69 -1.64 -6.42 2.06
N VAL A 70 -0.68 -6.46 1.14
CA VAL A 70 -0.69 -5.69 -0.10
C VAL A 70 -0.73 -6.66 -1.27
N ASP A 71 -1.83 -6.68 -2.00
CA ASP A 71 -1.92 -7.42 -3.24
C ASP A 71 -1.12 -6.67 -4.33
N LEU A 72 -0.06 -7.29 -4.85
CA LEU A 72 0.76 -6.74 -5.94
C LEU A 72 0.27 -7.23 -7.30
N THR A 73 -0.85 -7.95 -7.39
CA THR A 73 -1.50 -8.14 -8.70
C THR A 73 -1.70 -6.77 -9.32
N GLU A 74 -1.20 -6.61 -10.54
CA GLU A 74 -1.35 -5.35 -11.26
C GLU A 74 -2.85 -5.15 -11.50
N VAL A 75 -3.53 -4.45 -10.59
CA VAL A 75 -4.87 -3.94 -10.85
C VAL A 75 -4.73 -3.11 -12.11
N PRO A 76 -5.37 -3.49 -13.23
CA PRO A 76 -5.11 -2.86 -14.50
C PRO A 76 -5.39 -1.37 -14.31
N ALA A 77 -4.32 -0.58 -14.35
CA ALA A 77 -4.37 0.83 -14.00
C ALA A 77 -5.51 1.45 -14.78
N ALA A 78 -6.59 1.83 -14.07
CA ALA A 78 -7.69 2.54 -14.68
C ALA A 78 -7.08 3.81 -15.28
N LYS A 79 -6.99 3.82 -16.61
CA LYS A 79 -6.26 4.81 -17.42
C LYS A 79 -6.61 6.24 -16.98
N PHE A 80 -5.81 6.83 -16.11
CA PHE A 80 -5.88 8.26 -15.81
C PHE A 80 -4.47 8.78 -15.55
N GLU A 81 -3.87 9.17 -16.67
CA GLU A 81 -2.99 10.34 -16.85
C GLU A 81 -1.63 10.39 -16.13
N PRO A 82 -0.64 11.12 -16.70
CA PRO A 82 0.73 11.09 -16.23
C PRO A 82 0.85 11.88 -14.93
N GLU A 83 1.12 11.20 -13.83
CA GLU A 83 1.43 11.86 -12.57
C GLU A 83 2.93 12.10 -12.46
N ASP A 84 3.30 13.35 -12.72
CA ASP A 84 4.58 13.96 -12.39
C ASP A 84 4.61 14.17 -10.87
N ILE A 85 5.13 13.20 -10.11
CA ILE A 85 5.35 13.34 -8.67
C ILE A 85 6.86 13.28 -8.42
N PRO A 86 7.56 14.43 -8.30
CA PRO A 86 8.86 14.45 -7.67
C PRO A 86 8.66 14.08 -6.20
N LEU A 87 9.01 12.86 -5.83
CA LEU A 87 9.14 12.46 -4.43
C LEU A 87 10.40 13.16 -3.87
N ASP A 88 10.22 14.41 -3.46
CA ASP A 88 11.11 15.07 -2.52
C ASP A 88 10.88 14.41 -1.16
N VAL A 89 11.48 13.24 -0.95
CA VAL A 89 11.68 12.66 0.38
C VAL A 89 12.73 13.50 1.10
N VAL A 90 12.34 14.72 1.48
CA VAL A 90 13.04 15.50 2.50
C VAL A 90 12.59 14.92 3.84
N PHE A 91 13.27 13.86 4.26
CA PHE A 91 13.35 13.53 5.68
C PHE A 91 14.34 14.53 6.27
N GLU A 92 13.84 15.60 6.89
CA GLU A 92 14.64 16.51 7.71
C GLU A 92 14.22 16.29 9.18
N ASP A 93 15.04 15.51 9.90
CA ASP A 93 15.51 15.85 11.26
C ASP A 93 16.98 15.42 11.38
#